data_AF-A0A5C8BPA8-F1
#
_entry.id   AF-A0A5C8BPA8-F1
#
_cell.length_a   1.000
_cell.length_b   1.000
_cell.length_c   1.000
_cell.angle_alpha   90.00
_cell.angle_beta   90.00
_cell.angle_gamma   90.00
#
_symmetry.space_group_name_H-M   'P 1'
#
loop_
_entity.id
_entity.type
_entity.pdbx_description
1 polymer ?
#
loop_
_entity_poly.entity_id
_entity_poly.type
_entity_poly.pdbx_seq_one_letter_code
_entity_poly.pdbx_strand_id
1 'polypeptide(L)' 'MNRYRCSHKKRSNFYPENSIPEKYRSYPEDYTHTSYDRGHTANHADFDYSANLLYMTCSMANIVPRSRG' A
#
# COMPACT_ATOMS: atom_id res chain seq x y z
N MET A 1 14.42 6.28 -10.52
CA MET A 1 12.95 6.50 -10.64
C MET A 1 12.22 5.38 -9.91
N ASN A 2 11.80 5.68 -8.69
CA ASN A 2 11.39 4.73 -7.65
C ASN A 2 9.99 4.18 -7.96
N ARG A 3 9.84 2.86 -8.15
CA ARG A 3 8.57 2.25 -8.55
C ARG A 3 7.80 1.78 -7.32
N TYR A 4 6.63 2.36 -7.08
CA TYR A 4 5.73 2.10 -5.94
C TYR A 4 5.08 0.70 -5.99
N ARG A 5 5.87 -0.36 -5.85
CA ARG A 5 5.39 -1.73 -6.00
C ARG A 5 4.97 -2.32 -4.66
N CYS A 6 3.79 -2.88 -4.62
CA CYS A 6 3.22 -3.55 -3.46
C CYS A 6 3.32 -5.09 -3.55
N SER A 7 3.53 -5.69 -4.73
CA SER A 7 3.63 -7.17 -4.87
C SER A 7 4.93 -7.64 -5.55
N HIS A 8 5.37 -8.82 -5.11
CA HIS A 8 6.55 -9.53 -5.62
C HIS A 8 6.26 -10.40 -6.86
N LYS A 9 5.03 -10.89 -7.07
CA LYS A 9 4.68 -11.84 -8.16
C LYS A 9 3.98 -11.19 -9.35
N LYS A 10 3.18 -10.14 -9.14
CA LYS A 10 2.61 -9.28 -10.20
C LYS A 10 2.81 -7.85 -9.75
N ARG A 11 3.35 -6.98 -10.61
CA ARG A 11 3.76 -5.61 -10.26
C ARG A 11 2.56 -4.68 -9.96
N SER A 12 1.75 -4.98 -8.94
CA SER A 12 0.70 -4.06 -8.50
C SER A 12 1.32 -2.86 -7.81
N ASN A 13 0.83 -1.68 -8.18
CA ASN A 13 1.16 -0.45 -7.47
C ASN A 13 0.23 -0.29 -6.26
N PHE A 14 0.67 0.46 -5.25
CA PHE A 14 -0.25 0.97 -4.24
C PHE A 14 -1.29 1.88 -4.89
N TYR A 15 -2.52 1.88 -4.37
CA TYR A 15 -3.61 2.66 -4.94
C TYR A 15 -4.51 3.30 -3.86
N PRO A 16 -5.08 4.48 -4.16
CA PRO A 16 -6.05 5.13 -3.29
C PRO A 16 -7.36 4.31 -3.19
N GLU A 17 -7.92 4.17 -1.99
CA GLU A 17 -9.18 3.45 -1.75
C GLU A 17 -10.41 4.23 -2.25
N ASN A 18 -10.99 3.80 -3.37
CA ASN A 18 -12.06 4.54 -4.04
C ASN A 18 -13.36 4.63 -3.24
N SER A 19 -13.58 3.74 -2.26
CA SER A 19 -14.74 3.80 -1.37
C SER A 19 -14.68 4.91 -0.31
N ILE A 20 -13.49 5.47 -0.03
CA ILE A 20 -13.31 6.57 0.92
C ILE A 20 -13.41 7.90 0.17
N PRO A 21 -14.18 8.91 0.64
CA PRO A 21 -14.23 10.21 -0.01
C PRO A 21 -12.84 10.84 -0.13
N GLU A 22 -12.56 11.49 -1.26
CA GLU A 22 -11.23 12.05 -1.60
C GLU A 22 -10.62 12.90 -0.48
N LYS A 23 -11.43 13.72 0.19
CA LYS A 23 -11.01 14.55 1.33
C LYS A 23 -10.35 13.77 2.48
N TYR A 24 -10.70 12.49 2.65
CA TYR A 24 -10.26 11.65 3.77
C TYR A 24 -9.33 10.51 3.33
N ARG A 25 -8.97 10.47 2.05
CA ARG A 25 -8.23 9.36 1.47
C ARG A 25 -6.74 9.66 1.42
N SER A 26 -5.92 8.66 1.72
CA SER A 26 -4.48 8.73 1.52
C SER A 26 -4.06 8.26 0.13
N TYR A 27 -2.98 8.83 -0.37
CA TYR A 27 -2.39 8.58 -1.68
C TYR A 27 -0.96 8.03 -1.54
N PRO A 28 -0.49 7.20 -2.48
CA PRO A 28 0.90 6.73 -2.47
C PRO A 28 1.93 7.86 -2.41
N GLU A 29 1.59 9.00 -3.02
CA GLU A 29 2.42 10.21 -3.08
C GLU A 29 2.59 10.88 -1.71
N ASP A 30 1.63 10.75 -0.79
CA ASP A 30 1.70 11.32 0.57
C ASP A 30 2.86 10.73 1.38
N TYR A 31 3.33 9.55 0.99
CA TYR A 31 4.40 8.80 1.63
C TYR A 31 5.74 8.96 0.90
N THR A 32 5.72 9.55 -0.29
CA THR A 32 6.92 9.76 -1.12
C THR A 32 7.78 10.87 -0.54
N HIS A 33 9.09 10.65 -0.55
CA HIS A 33 10.08 11.58 0.03
C HIS A 33 9.87 11.86 1.52
N THR A 34 9.06 11.04 2.19
CA THR A 34 9.03 11.00 3.64
C THR A 34 10.19 10.13 4.15
N SER A 35 10.62 10.39 5.37
CA SER A 35 11.53 9.50 6.10
C SER A 35 10.84 8.19 6.54
N TYR A 36 9.55 8.03 6.25
CA TYR A 36 8.74 6.86 6.60
C TYR A 36 8.64 5.87 5.45
N ASP A 37 8.43 4.61 5.81
CA ASP A 37 8.02 3.56 4.88
C ASP A 37 6.49 3.35 4.93
N ARG A 38 5.98 2.63 3.93
CA ARG A 38 4.57 2.24 3.84
C ARG A 38 4.36 0.88 4.50
N GLY A 39 3.97 0.92 5.77
CA GLY A 39 3.70 -0.28 6.56
C GLY A 39 2.29 -0.82 6.31
N HIS A 40 2.18 -2.09 5.98
CA HIS A 40 0.88 -2.77 5.94
C HIS A 40 0.33 -2.99 7.36
N THR A 41 -0.98 -2.79 7.57
CA THR A 41 -1.68 -3.17 8.81
C THR A 41 -2.12 -4.63 8.76
N ALA A 42 -2.82 -5.05 7.69
CA ALA A 42 -2.99 -6.46 7.34
C ALA A 42 -1.83 -6.89 6.43
N ASN A 43 -1.01 -7.84 6.91
CA ASN A 43 0.25 -8.19 6.27
C ASN A 43 0.03 -8.85 4.90
N HIS A 44 0.75 -8.33 3.90
CA HIS A 44 0.73 -8.84 2.53
C HIS A 44 1.03 -10.35 2.41
N ALA A 45 1.97 -10.85 3.21
CA ALA A 45 2.43 -12.24 3.16
C ALA A 45 1.36 -13.25 3.61
N ASP A 46 0.46 -12.84 4.50
CA ASP A 46 -0.59 -13.72 5.04
C ASP A 46 -1.65 -14.06 3.98
N PHE A 47 -1.66 -13.34 2.85
CA PHE A 47 -2.64 -13.49 1.77
C PHE A 47 -2.02 -13.99 0.45
N ASP A 48 -0.80 -14.55 0.49
CA ASP A 48 -0.05 -14.92 -0.72
C ASP A 48 -0.69 -16.05 -1.56
N TYR A 49 -1.64 -16.78 -0.96
CA TYR A 49 -2.44 -17.82 -1.58
C TYR A 49 -3.50 -17.29 -2.55
N SER A 50 -3.84 -15.98 -2.50
CA SER A 50 -4.85 -15.37 -3.37
C SER A 50 -4.37 -14.06 -3.96
N ALA A 51 -4.21 -14.03 -5.29
CA ALA A 51 -3.79 -12.82 -6.00
C ALA A 51 -4.77 -11.64 -5.81
N ASN A 52 -6.06 -11.92 -5.58
CA ASN A 52 -7.07 -10.88 -5.32
C ASN A 52 -6.89 -10.28 -3.93
N LEU A 53 -6.76 -11.10 -2.89
CA LEU A 53 -6.54 -10.62 -1.52
C LEU A 53 -5.19 -9.91 -1.41
N LEU A 54 -4.16 -10.44 -2.07
CA LEU A 54 -2.85 -9.81 -2.18
C LEU A 54 -2.94 -8.40 -2.81
N TYR A 55 -3.76 -8.21 -3.84
CA TYR A 55 -4.03 -6.89 -4.41
C TYR A 55 -4.79 -5.97 -3.45
N MET A 56 -5.74 -6.49 -2.66
CA MET A 56 -6.47 -5.70 -1.67
C MET A 56 -5.54 -5.13 -0.58
N THR A 57 -4.49 -5.85 -0.19
CA THR A 57 -3.52 -5.33 0.80
C THR A 57 -2.77 -4.08 0.34
N CYS A 58 -2.76 -3.80 -0.97
CA CYS A 58 -2.12 -2.62 -1.57
C CYS A 58 -2.98 -1.35 -1.55
N SER A 59 -4.21 -1.44 -1.05
CA SER A 59 -5.06 -0.27 -0.82
C SER A 59 -4.40 0.64 0.22
N MET A 60 -4.34 1.95 -0.04
CA MET A 60 -3.79 2.92 0.91
C MET A 60 -4.58 2.96 2.24
N ALA A 61 -5.80 2.43 2.29
CA ALA A 61 -6.55 2.26 3.54
C ALA A 61 -5.93 1.20 4.48
N ASN A 62 -5.07 0.31 3.95
CA ASN A 62 -4.33 -0.71 4.69
C ASN A 62 -2.87 -0.29 4.96
N ILE A 63 -2.50 0.97 4.68
CA ILE A 63 -1.13 1.47 4.75
C ILE A 63 -1.01 2.57 5.80
N VAL A 64 -0.02 2.45 6.66
CA VAL A 64 0.32 3.44 7.70
C VAL A 64 1.81 3.82 7.64
N PRO A 65 2.18 5.04 8.06
CA PRO A 65 3.58 5.44 8.14
C PRO A 65 4.31 4.56 9.15
N ARG A 66 5.41 3.95 8.74
CA ARG A 66 6.27 3.13 9.62
C ARG A 66 7.66 3.72 9.65
N SER A 67 8.20 3.94 10.85
CA SER A 67 9.58 4.39 11.01
C SER A 67 10.53 3.37 10.40
N ARG A 68 11.59 3.87 9.75
CA ARG A 68 12.72 3.04 9.35
C ARG A 68 13.46 2.59 10.61
N GLY A 69 13.60 1.28 10.78
CA GLY A 69 14.42 0.70 11.84
C GLY A 69 15.91 0.80 11.52
#